data_AF-A0A3B9VA74-F1
#
_entry.id   AF-A0A3B9VA74-F1
#
_cell.length_a   1.000
_cell.length_b   1.000
_cell.length_c   1.000
_cell.angle_alpha   90.00
_cell.angle_beta   90.00
_cell.angle_gamma   90.00
#
_symmetry.space_group_name_H-M   'P 1'
#
loop_
_entity.id
_entity.type
_entity.pdbx_description
1 polymer ?
#
loop_
_entity_poly.entity_id
_entity_poly.type
_entity_poly.pdbx_seq_one_letter_code
_entity_poly.pdbx_strand_id
1 'polypeptide(L)'
;MPDRRQLSEIPSVDEVLRSDGLSELIRIHSRTLVTKAVRYILEEMRQGLIDGQNLDVSIFNIETKVRSYIVEMLKPSLKKVVNASGTILHTNLGRAILCDRAIEAIKLAAANPVNIEFNLKEGNRGERDSHVEDIICSLTGAE
;
A
#
# COMPACT_ATOMS: atom_id res chain seq x y z
N MET A 1 -22.36 15.44 29.21
CA MET A 1 -22.12 14.11 29.81
C MET A 1 -22.57 13.10 28.76
N PRO A 2 -21.68 12.25 28.24
CA PRO A 2 -22.07 11.29 27.20
C PRO A 2 -23.18 10.38 27.73
N ASP A 3 -24.18 10.10 26.92
CA ASP A 3 -25.26 9.20 27.29
C ASP A 3 -24.70 7.78 27.37
N ARG A 4 -24.59 7.26 28.60
CA ARG A 4 -24.02 5.93 28.89
C ARG A 4 -24.78 4.81 28.17
N ARG A 5 -26.03 5.04 27.78
CA ARG A 5 -26.85 4.09 27.00
C ARG A 5 -26.35 3.96 25.55
N GLN A 6 -25.99 5.05 24.91
CA GLN A 6 -25.51 5.04 23.52
C GLN A 6 -24.17 4.29 23.38
N LEU A 7 -23.28 4.43 24.38
CA LEU A 7 -22.00 3.69 24.39
C LEU A 7 -22.18 2.17 24.58
N SER A 8 -23.25 1.74 25.24
CA SER A 8 -23.56 0.31 25.39
C SER A 8 -24.18 -0.33 24.15
N GLU A 9 -24.62 0.47 23.18
CA GLU A 9 -25.18 -0.02 21.90
C GLU A 9 -24.10 -0.39 20.88
N ILE A 10 -22.83 -0.03 21.13
CA ILE A 10 -21.72 -0.41 20.25
C ILE A 10 -21.52 -1.94 20.34
N PRO A 11 -21.65 -2.69 19.23
CA PRO A 11 -21.48 -4.14 19.24
C PRO A 11 -20.03 -4.52 19.51
N SER A 12 -19.82 -5.74 20.00
CA SER A 12 -18.47 -6.23 20.26
C SER A 12 -17.71 -6.50 18.95
N VAL A 13 -16.37 -6.47 19.00
CA VAL A 13 -15.54 -6.83 17.84
C VAL A 13 -15.90 -8.23 17.32
N ASP A 14 -16.12 -9.19 18.21
CA ASP A 14 -16.42 -10.58 17.82
C ASP A 14 -17.80 -10.71 17.17
N GLU A 15 -18.81 -9.99 17.69
CA GLU A 15 -20.15 -9.91 17.10
C GLU A 15 -20.10 -9.34 15.67
N VAL A 16 -19.40 -8.23 15.49
CA VAL A 16 -19.21 -7.59 14.18
C VAL A 16 -18.47 -8.53 13.22
N LEU A 17 -17.43 -9.24 13.69
CA LEU A 17 -16.68 -10.19 12.86
C LEU A 17 -17.45 -11.45 12.47
N ARG A 18 -18.54 -11.79 13.17
CA ARG A 18 -19.41 -12.93 12.85
C ARG A 18 -20.51 -12.59 11.85
N SER A 19 -20.69 -11.32 11.50
CA SER A 19 -21.68 -10.94 10.50
C SER A 19 -21.33 -11.52 9.13
N ASP A 20 -22.35 -11.80 8.31
CA ASP A 20 -22.14 -12.37 6.98
C ASP A 20 -21.29 -11.44 6.10
N GLY A 21 -21.52 -10.12 6.19
CA GLY A 21 -20.80 -9.12 5.41
C GLY A 21 -19.31 -9.04 5.73
N LEU A 22 -18.91 -9.15 7.00
CA LEU A 22 -17.49 -9.20 7.36
C LEU A 22 -16.87 -10.58 7.19
N SER A 23 -17.64 -11.65 7.33
CA SER A 23 -17.17 -13.01 7.03
C SER A 23 -16.73 -13.14 5.58
N GLU A 24 -17.49 -12.56 4.64
CA GLU A 24 -17.08 -12.46 3.23
C GLU A 24 -15.81 -11.59 3.07
N LEU A 25 -15.74 -10.46 3.76
CA LEU A 25 -14.59 -9.56 3.70
C LEU A 25 -13.29 -10.22 4.22
N ILE A 26 -13.40 -11.10 5.22
CA ILE A 26 -12.30 -11.94 5.76
C ILE A 26 -11.90 -13.06 4.78
N ARG A 27 -12.73 -13.42 3.81
CA ARG A 27 -12.31 -14.35 2.74
C ARG A 27 -11.54 -13.64 1.64
N ILE A 28 -11.88 -12.38 1.36
CA ILE A 28 -11.22 -11.54 0.35
C ILE A 28 -9.90 -10.98 0.90
N HIS A 29 -9.88 -10.59 2.17
CA HIS A 29 -8.73 -10.03 2.88
C HIS A 29 -8.26 -10.97 4.00
N SER A 30 -7.20 -10.63 4.72
CA SER A 30 -6.82 -11.43 5.90
C SER A 30 -7.68 -11.08 7.13
N ARG A 31 -7.96 -12.07 7.99
CA ARG A 31 -8.65 -11.84 9.28
C ARG A 31 -7.95 -10.76 10.11
N THR A 32 -6.62 -10.72 10.08
CA THR A 32 -5.80 -9.72 10.78
C THR A 32 -6.11 -8.30 10.31
N LEU A 33 -6.21 -8.09 8.99
CA LEU A 33 -6.54 -6.78 8.42
C LEU A 33 -7.96 -6.34 8.81
N VAL A 34 -8.94 -7.22 8.63
CA VAL A 34 -10.34 -6.92 8.94
C VAL A 34 -10.53 -6.64 10.43
N THR A 35 -9.90 -7.42 11.31
CA THR A 35 -9.97 -7.20 12.77
C THR A 35 -9.37 -5.85 13.16
N LYS A 36 -8.26 -5.45 12.53
CA LYS A 36 -7.65 -4.13 12.76
C LYS A 36 -8.60 -3.00 12.31
N ALA A 37 -9.23 -3.15 11.15
CA ALA A 37 -10.20 -2.19 10.63
C ALA A 37 -11.45 -2.07 11.53
N VAL A 38 -12.02 -3.19 11.98
CA VAL A 38 -13.16 -3.20 12.92
C VAL A 38 -12.81 -2.46 14.21
N ARG A 39 -11.66 -2.77 14.82
CA ARG A 39 -11.23 -2.08 16.05
C ARG A 39 -11.08 -0.57 15.84
N TYR A 40 -10.51 -0.15 14.72
CA TYR A 40 -10.38 1.26 14.38
C TYR A 40 -11.74 1.94 14.26
N ILE A 41 -12.67 1.36 13.48
CA ILE A 41 -14.01 1.93 13.27
C ILE A 41 -14.83 1.99 14.56
N LEU A 42 -14.79 0.94 15.39
CA LEU A 42 -15.49 0.95 16.67
C LEU A 42 -14.91 1.97 17.65
N GLU A 43 -13.59 2.22 17.60
CA GLU A 43 -12.97 3.28 18.40
C GLU A 43 -13.36 4.67 17.91
N GLU A 44 -13.36 4.91 16.60
CA GLU A 44 -13.85 6.19 16.03
C GLU A 44 -15.32 6.45 16.39
N MET A 45 -16.18 5.42 16.31
CA MET A 45 -17.58 5.55 16.72
C MET A 45 -17.71 5.82 18.22
N ARG A 46 -16.92 5.15 19.05
CA ARG A 46 -16.88 5.39 20.49
C ARG A 46 -16.51 6.84 20.80
N GLN A 47 -15.47 7.36 20.17
CA GLN A 47 -15.04 8.75 20.36
C GLN A 47 -16.11 9.73 19.87
N GLY A 48 -16.71 9.49 18.70
CA GLY A 48 -17.78 10.34 18.19
C GLY A 48 -19.01 10.41 19.11
N LEU A 49 -19.41 9.28 19.71
CA LEU A 49 -20.49 9.25 20.72
C LEU A 49 -20.09 9.98 22.01
N ILE A 50 -18.84 9.87 22.46
CA ILE A 50 -18.31 10.64 23.61
C ILE A 50 -18.39 12.15 23.34
N ASP A 51 -18.07 12.55 22.11
CA ASP A 51 -18.13 13.94 21.64
C ASP A 51 -19.56 14.44 21.39
N GLY A 52 -20.58 13.59 21.63
CA GLY A 52 -22.00 13.94 21.53
C GLY A 52 -22.57 13.86 20.11
N GLN A 53 -21.87 13.21 19.18
CA GLN A 53 -22.41 12.92 17.85
C GLN A 53 -23.49 11.83 17.96
N ASN A 54 -24.53 11.94 17.14
CA ASN A 54 -25.51 10.87 16.98
C ASN A 54 -25.06 9.96 15.83
N LEU A 55 -24.55 8.77 16.16
CA LEU A 55 -24.00 7.83 15.20
C LEU A 55 -24.86 6.57 15.13
N ASP A 56 -25.09 6.08 13.91
CA ASP A 56 -25.66 4.75 13.70
C ASP A 56 -24.60 3.68 13.98
N VAL A 57 -24.79 2.91 15.04
CA VAL A 57 -23.89 1.81 15.45
C VAL A 57 -24.41 0.44 15.01
N SER A 58 -25.35 0.39 14.07
CA SER A 58 -25.81 -0.86 13.47
C SER A 58 -24.66 -1.63 12.80
N ILE A 59 -24.73 -2.96 12.85
CA ILE A 59 -23.75 -3.85 12.20
C ILE A 59 -23.60 -3.49 10.71
N PHE A 60 -24.71 -3.17 10.03
CA PHE A 60 -24.69 -2.77 8.62
C PHE A 60 -23.88 -1.50 8.35
N ASN A 61 -24.02 -0.46 9.19
CA ASN A 61 -23.23 0.76 9.04
C ASN A 61 -21.75 0.53 9.37
N ILE A 62 -21.47 -0.28 10.39
CA ILE A 62 -20.10 -0.67 10.75
C ILE A 62 -19.44 -1.42 9.60
N GLU A 63 -20.12 -2.41 9.00
CA GLU A 63 -19.66 -3.15 7.83
C GLU A 63 -19.30 -2.22 6.67
N THR A 64 -20.19 -1.27 6.38
CA THR A 64 -19.99 -0.29 5.30
C THR A 64 -18.74 0.55 5.56
N LYS A 65 -18.58 1.07 6.77
CA LYS A 65 -17.41 1.87 7.17
C LYS A 65 -16.11 1.05 7.16
N VAL A 66 -16.15 -0.19 7.65
CA VAL A 66 -15.00 -1.11 7.62
C VAL A 66 -14.57 -1.40 6.18
N ARG A 67 -15.51 -1.65 5.28
CA ARG A 67 -15.22 -1.86 3.85
C ARG A 67 -14.56 -0.63 3.23
N SER A 68 -15.13 0.55 3.43
CA SER A 68 -14.55 1.81 2.94
C SER A 68 -13.16 2.05 3.51
N TYR A 69 -12.96 1.82 4.81
CA TYR A 69 -11.67 1.99 5.46
C TYR A 69 -10.59 1.04 4.92
N ILE A 70 -10.93 -0.22 4.67
CA ILE A 70 -9.99 -1.18 4.05
C ILE A 70 -9.65 -0.76 2.62
N VAL A 71 -10.65 -0.33 1.84
CA VAL A 71 -10.42 0.17 0.47
C VAL A 71 -9.45 1.34 0.48
N GLU A 72 -9.63 2.32 1.38
CA GLU A 72 -8.70 3.45 1.51
C GLU A 72 -7.31 3.03 2.01
N MET A 73 -7.23 2.15 3.01
CA MET A 73 -5.95 1.69 3.58
C MET A 73 -5.10 0.96 2.54
N LEU A 74 -5.73 0.17 1.67
CA LEU A 74 -5.02 -0.62 0.66
C LEU A 74 -4.65 0.19 -0.59
N LYS A 75 -5.05 1.47 -0.69
CA LYS A 75 -4.60 2.32 -1.80
C LYS A 75 -3.09 2.55 -1.72
N PRO A 76 -2.36 2.42 -2.83
CA PRO A 76 -0.96 2.82 -2.88
C PRO A 76 -0.78 4.28 -2.44
N SER A 77 0.20 4.52 -1.58
CA SER A 77 0.59 5.88 -1.18
C SER A 77 1.24 6.65 -2.33
N LEU A 78 1.96 5.95 -3.21
CA LEU A 78 2.51 6.49 -4.44
C LEU A 78 1.43 6.52 -5.53
N LYS A 79 1.17 7.71 -6.06
CA LYS A 79 0.18 7.94 -7.12
C LYS A 79 0.83 8.67 -8.29
N LYS A 80 0.36 8.39 -9.50
CA LYS A 80 0.71 9.19 -10.68
C LYS A 80 0.17 10.61 -10.51
N VAL A 81 0.99 11.59 -10.87
CA VAL A 81 0.66 13.01 -10.77
C VAL A 81 0.96 13.71 -12.10
N VAL A 82 0.32 14.87 -12.33
CA VAL A 82 0.61 15.74 -13.47
C VAL A 82 1.53 16.85 -13.01
N ASN A 83 2.72 16.96 -13.62
CA ASN A 83 3.65 18.04 -13.32
C ASN A 83 3.25 19.31 -14.10
N ALA A 84 2.60 20.25 -13.41
CA ALA A 84 2.20 21.55 -13.96
C ALA A 84 3.16 22.70 -13.57
N SER A 85 4.30 22.40 -12.94
CA SER A 85 5.24 23.42 -12.44
C SER A 85 6.19 23.97 -13.51
N GLY A 86 6.32 23.27 -14.65
CA GLY A 86 7.36 23.54 -15.65
C GLY A 86 8.78 23.08 -15.25
N THR A 87 8.98 22.58 -14.02
CA THR A 87 10.28 22.05 -13.58
C THR A 87 10.49 20.64 -14.12
N ILE A 88 11.49 20.44 -14.99
CA ILE A 88 11.80 19.13 -15.60
C ILE A 88 12.30 18.13 -14.56
N LEU A 89 13.39 18.44 -13.85
CA LEU A 89 13.95 17.60 -12.79
C LEU A 89 13.34 17.95 -11.43
N HIS A 90 12.08 17.58 -11.23
CA HIS A 90 11.36 17.91 -10.01
C HIS A 90 11.70 16.92 -8.89
N THR A 91 12.47 17.36 -7.88
CA THR A 91 12.94 16.52 -6.77
C THR A 91 11.80 15.85 -5.99
N ASN A 92 10.73 16.59 -5.69
CA ASN A 92 9.56 16.05 -4.98
C ASN A 92 8.69 15.10 -5.82
N LEU A 93 8.84 15.09 -7.17
CA LEU A 93 8.04 14.25 -8.08
C LEU A 93 8.86 13.11 -8.72
N GLY A 94 10.05 12.82 -8.20
CA GLY A 94 10.86 11.68 -8.66
C GLY A 94 11.88 11.98 -9.77
N ARG A 95 12.25 13.25 -9.98
CA ARG A 95 13.29 13.68 -10.94
C ARG A 95 12.98 13.23 -12.38
N ALA A 96 13.87 12.48 -13.02
CA ALA A 96 13.76 12.08 -14.41
C ALA A 96 12.82 10.89 -14.57
N ILE A 97 11.89 10.99 -15.52
CA ILE A 97 11.03 9.87 -15.92
C ILE A 97 11.84 8.95 -16.83
N LEU A 98 11.81 7.64 -16.53
CA LEU A 98 12.44 6.63 -17.38
C LEU A 98 11.65 6.44 -18.67
N CYS A 99 12.36 6.20 -19.77
CA CYS A 99 11.73 5.81 -21.03
C CYS A 99 11.22 4.35 -20.96
N ASP A 100 10.28 3.99 -21.85
CA ASP A 100 9.63 2.67 -21.85
C ASP A 100 10.65 1.52 -21.90
N ARG A 101 11.73 1.66 -22.69
CA ARG A 101 12.79 0.63 -22.77
C ARG A 101 13.49 0.39 -21.44
N ALA A 102 13.76 1.45 -20.67
CA ALA A 102 14.37 1.31 -19.35
C ALA A 102 13.39 0.67 -18.34
N ILE A 103 12.10 1.01 -18.43
CA ILE A 103 11.06 0.40 -17.59
C ILE A 103 10.94 -1.10 -17.87
N GLU A 104 10.92 -1.52 -19.14
CA GLU A 104 10.85 -2.94 -19.50
C GLU A 104 12.09 -3.72 -19.07
N ALA A 105 13.29 -3.13 -19.14
CA ALA A 105 14.51 -3.75 -18.62
C ALA A 105 14.44 -3.97 -17.09
N ILE A 106 13.95 -2.97 -16.33
CA ILE A 106 13.75 -3.10 -14.88
C ILE A 106 12.72 -4.19 -14.57
N LYS A 107 11.60 -4.22 -15.31
CA LYS A 107 10.55 -5.21 -15.13
C LYS A 107 11.07 -6.62 -15.38
N LEU A 108 11.88 -6.82 -16.43
CA LEU A 108 12.54 -8.10 -16.71
C LEU A 108 13.44 -8.52 -15.55
N ALA A 109 14.30 -7.62 -15.06
CA ALA A 109 15.23 -7.92 -13.98
C ALA A 109 14.53 -8.18 -12.64
N ALA A 110 13.42 -7.49 -12.36
CA ALA A 110 12.65 -7.66 -11.13
C ALA A 110 11.77 -8.92 -11.11
N ALA A 111 11.33 -9.39 -12.28
CA ALA A 111 10.43 -10.54 -12.41
C ALA A 111 11.16 -11.88 -12.56
N ASN A 112 12.48 -11.89 -12.72
CA ASN A 112 13.25 -13.10 -13.04
C ASN A 112 14.57 -13.16 -12.24
N PRO A 113 15.10 -14.36 -11.94
CA PRO A 113 16.51 -14.51 -11.62
C PRO A 113 17.36 -14.00 -12.79
N VAL A 114 18.30 -13.11 -12.51
CA VAL A 114 19.22 -12.55 -13.50
C VAL A 114 20.66 -12.79 -13.09
N ASN A 115 21.57 -12.72 -14.06
CA ASN A 115 22.99 -12.97 -13.89
C ASN A 115 23.73 -11.77 -13.26
N ILE A 116 23.17 -11.19 -12.20
CA ILE A 116 23.69 -9.97 -11.55
C ILE A 116 25.13 -10.17 -11.06
N GLU A 117 25.45 -11.30 -10.45
CA GLU A 117 26.80 -11.67 -9.99
C GLU A 117 27.22 -13.06 -10.53
N PHE A 118 26.75 -13.43 -11.73
CA PHE A 118 27.07 -14.73 -12.32
C PHE A 118 27.60 -14.56 -13.74
N ASN A 119 28.82 -15.03 -13.99
CA ASN A 119 29.42 -14.98 -15.31
C ASN A 119 28.93 -16.18 -16.13
N LEU A 120 28.10 -15.92 -17.14
CA LEU A 120 27.55 -16.97 -18.00
C LEU A 120 28.60 -17.67 -18.87
N LYS A 121 29.75 -17.04 -19.13
CA LYS A 121 30.84 -17.63 -19.92
C LYS A 121 31.69 -18.57 -19.07
N GLU A 122 32.06 -18.14 -17.87
CA GLU A 122 32.95 -18.90 -16.98
C GLU A 122 32.21 -19.85 -16.03
N GLY A 123 30.89 -19.67 -15.87
CA GLY A 123 30.07 -20.49 -14.99
C GLY A 123 30.35 -20.29 -13.50
N ASN A 124 30.95 -19.15 -13.13
CA ASN A 124 31.37 -18.82 -11.77
C ASN A 124 30.73 -17.50 -11.30
N ARG A 125 31.07 -17.09 -10.07
CA ARG A 125 30.67 -15.79 -9.55
C ARG A 125 31.38 -14.68 -10.33
N GLY A 126 30.62 -13.70 -10.79
CA GLY A 126 31.12 -12.49 -11.46
C GLY A 126 30.85 -11.22 -10.66
N GLU A 127 31.36 -10.09 -11.13
CA GLU A 127 31.13 -8.77 -10.54
C GLU A 127 29.95 -8.07 -11.20
N ARG A 128 29.06 -7.48 -10.39
CA ARG A 128 27.84 -6.82 -10.90
C ARG A 128 28.13 -5.54 -11.70
N ASP A 129 29.23 -4.86 -11.41
CA ASP A 129 29.55 -3.58 -12.03
C ASP A 129 30.03 -3.76 -13.47
N SER A 130 30.53 -4.97 -13.82
CA SER A 130 30.94 -5.35 -15.18
C SER A 130 29.84 -5.21 -16.24
N HIS A 131 28.56 -5.23 -15.84
CA HIS A 131 27.44 -5.03 -16.77
C HIS A 131 27.34 -3.61 -17.32
N VAL A 132 27.95 -2.62 -16.65
CA VAL A 132 27.86 -1.19 -17.02
C VAL A 132 29.22 -0.51 -17.19
N GLU A 133 30.29 -1.09 -16.65
CA GLU A 133 31.65 -0.53 -16.69
C GLU A 133 32.09 -0.15 -18.10
N ASP A 134 32.07 -1.09 -19.05
CA ASP A 134 32.45 -0.83 -20.45
C ASP A 134 31.65 0.31 -21.09
N ILE A 135 30.36 0.42 -20.74
CA ILE A 135 29.49 1.48 -21.24
C ILE A 135 29.91 2.82 -20.64
N ILE A 136 30.21 2.87 -19.34
CA ILE A 136 30.62 4.11 -18.67
C ILE A 136 32.00 4.55 -19.18
N CYS A 137 32.97 3.64 -19.26
CA CYS A 137 34.32 3.94 -19.74
C CYS A 137 34.29 4.38 -21.22
N SER A 138 33.47 3.76 -22.07
CA SER A 138 33.32 4.19 -23.46
C SER A 138 32.65 5.57 -23.61
N LEU A 139 31.71 5.93 -22.73
CA LEU A 139 31.05 7.23 -22.76
C LEU A 139 31.90 8.36 -22.17
N THR A 140 32.76 8.05 -21.20
CA THR A 140 33.52 9.06 -20.43
C THR A 140 34.99 9.14 -20.83
N GLY A 141 35.57 8.08 -21.38
CA GLY A 141 37.01 7.93 -21.62
C GLY A 141 37.83 7.68 -20.36
N ALA A 142 37.18 7.34 -19.23
CA ALA A 142 37.86 7.00 -17.98
C ALA A 142 38.40 5.55 -18.00
N GLU A 143 39.38 5.29 -17.11
CA GLU A 143 39.92 3.96 -16.76
C GLU A 143 39.34 3.47 -15.44
#